data_AF-A0AAJ2PYS5-F1
#
_entry.id   AF-A0AAJ2PYS5-F1
#
_cell.length_a   1.000
_cell.length_b   1.000
_cell.length_c   1.000
_cell.angle_alpha   90.00
_cell.angle_beta   90.00
_cell.angle_gamma   90.00
#
_symmetry.space_group_name_H-M   'P 1'
#
loop_
_entity.id
_entity.type
_entity.pdbx_description
1 polymer ?
#
loop_
_entity_poly.entity_id
_entity_poly.type
_entity_poly.pdbx_seq_one_letter_code
_entity_poly.pdbx_strand_id
1 'polypeptide(L)' 'MIPDDWHLTEDLDHFLARAGDFLRSRPAPHTVQLTVTETLRTSGADAYGDEAPVFGRLERDGEVHATFFRTPPHRLNLT' A
#
# COMPACT_ATOMS: atom_id res chain seq x y z
N MET A 1 12.59 -17.50 -1.63
CA MET A 1 11.68 -17.38 -2.78
C MET A 1 10.64 -16.37 -2.38
N ILE A 2 10.74 -15.13 -2.89
CA ILE A 2 9.63 -14.19 -2.79
C ILE A 2 8.49 -14.90 -3.53
N PRO A 3 7.29 -15.06 -2.96
CA PRO A 3 6.18 -15.59 -3.75
C PRO A 3 6.08 -14.73 -5.00
N ASP A 4 6.13 -15.36 -6.18
CA ASP A 4 6.15 -14.70 -7.50
C ASP A 4 5.00 -13.69 -7.69
N ASP A 5 3.98 -13.81 -6.83
CA ASP A 5 2.76 -13.03 -6.74
C ASP A 5 2.90 -11.64 -6.06
N TRP A 6 4.04 -11.32 -5.42
CA TRP A 6 4.23 -10.01 -4.76
C TRP A 6 4.83 -8.96 -5.71
N HIS A 7 4.09 -7.88 -5.90
CA HIS A 7 4.52 -6.73 -6.69
C HIS A 7 4.80 -5.53 -5.78
N LEU A 8 6.00 -4.99 -5.86
CA LEU A 8 6.45 -3.85 -5.07
C LEU A 8 6.51 -2.58 -5.94
N THR A 9 6.23 -1.43 -5.33
CA THR A 9 6.35 -0.13 -5.98
C THR A 9 6.55 0.97 -4.93
N GLU A 10 7.22 2.05 -5.33
CA GLU A 10 7.33 3.30 -4.55
C GLU A 10 6.31 4.34 -5.07
N ASP A 11 5.59 4.03 -6.16
CA ASP A 11 4.60 4.89 -6.76
C ASP A 11 3.21 4.64 -6.15
N LEU A 12 2.73 5.63 -5.40
CA LEU A 12 1.45 5.56 -4.71
C LEU A 12 0.27 5.43 -5.67
N ASP A 13 0.30 6.13 -6.81
CA ASP A 13 -0.83 6.14 -7.75
C ASP A 13 -0.99 4.77 -8.43
N HIS A 14 0.11 4.19 -8.89
CA HIS A 14 0.17 2.85 -9.45
C HIS A 14 -0.24 1.79 -8.43
N PHE A 15 0.15 1.94 -7.17
CA PHE A 15 -0.34 1.08 -6.09
C PHE A 15 -1.87 1.19 -5.92
N LEU A 16 -2.41 2.41 -5.82
CA LEU A 16 -3.84 2.63 -5.63
C LEU A 16 -4.68 2.23 -6.84
N ALA A 17 -4.14 2.35 -8.06
CA ALA A 17 -4.81 1.91 -9.28
C ALA A 17 -5.07 0.40 -9.31
N ARG A 18 -4.24 -0.40 -8.61
CA ARG A 18 -4.38 -1.86 -8.55
C ARG A 18 -5.01 -2.36 -7.25
N ALA A 19 -4.60 -1.81 -6.12
CA ALA A 19 -5.04 -2.27 -4.80
C ALA A 19 -6.22 -1.47 -4.24
N GLY A 20 -6.60 -0.34 -4.86
CA GLY A 20 -7.57 0.58 -4.32
C GLY A 20 -8.97 0.00 -4.13
N ASP A 21 -9.41 -0.91 -5.00
CA ASP A 21 -10.69 -1.61 -4.86
C ASP A 21 -10.68 -2.56 -3.66
N PHE A 22 -9.63 -3.38 -3.54
CA PHE A 22 -9.40 -4.25 -2.38
C PHE A 22 -9.42 -3.47 -1.05
N LEU A 23 -8.72 -2.33 -0.98
CA LEU A 23 -8.72 -1.48 0.22
C LEU A 23 -10.12 -0.99 0.57
N ARG A 24 -10.91 -0.60 -0.43
CA ARG A 24 -12.28 -0.08 -0.25
C ARG A 24 -13.32 -1.18 -0.02
N SER A 25 -13.03 -2.44 -0.37
CA SER A 25 -13.93 -3.57 -0.16
C SER A 25 -14.25 -3.81 1.31
N ARG A 26 -13.30 -3.50 2.22
CA ARG A 26 -13.45 -3.65 3.66
C ARG A 26 -12.81 -2.46 4.38
N PRO A 27 -13.50 -1.30 4.45
CA PRO A 27 -12.90 -0.07 4.96
C PRO A 27 -12.55 -0.13 6.45
N ALA A 28 -13.33 -0.84 7.26
CA ALA A 28 -13.06 -0.98 8.69
C ALA A 28 -11.73 -1.70 8.99
N PRO A 29 -11.42 -2.89 8.43
CA PRO A 29 -10.11 -3.50 8.62
C PRO A 29 -8.98 -2.75 7.90
N HIS A 30 -9.27 -2.06 6.79
CA HIS A 30 -8.24 -1.35 6.00
C HIS A 30 -8.12 0.14 6.34
N THR A 31 -8.68 0.60 7.46
CA THR A 31 -8.75 2.03 7.80
C THR A 31 -7.35 2.67 7.85
N VAL A 32 -6.38 1.99 8.48
CA VAL A 32 -5.01 2.51 8.57
C VAL A 32 -4.39 2.70 7.17
N GLN A 33 -4.56 1.72 6.29
CA GLN A 33 -4.05 1.81 4.92
C GLN A 33 -4.73 2.92 4.12
N LEU A 34 -6.05 3.05 4.24
CA LEU A 34 -6.82 4.10 3.58
C LEU A 34 -6.39 5.50 4.07
N THR A 35 -6.23 5.69 5.37
CA THR A 35 -5.80 6.99 5.92
C THR A 35 -4.38 7.33 5.52
N VAL A 36 -3.43 6.39 5.63
CA VAL A 36 -2.02 6.65 5.30
C VAL A 36 -1.84 6.94 3.81
N THR A 37 -2.49 6.17 2.93
CA THR A 37 -2.42 6.42 1.48
C THR A 37 -3.06 7.75 1.09
N GLU A 38 -4.15 8.16 1.74
CA GLU A 38 -4.75 9.49 1.52
C GLU A 38 -3.85 10.63 2.02
N THR A 39 -3.17 10.44 3.17
CA THR A 39 -2.18 11.41 3.66
C THR A 39 -1.01 11.55 2.69
N LEU A 40 -0.45 10.44 2.21
CA LEU A 40 0.64 10.47 1.23
C LEU A 40 0.22 11.12 -0.09
N ARG A 41 -1.04 10.93 -0.50
CA ARG A 41 -1.59 11.57 -1.71
C ARG A 41 -1.71 13.10 -1.56
N THR A 42 -2.15 13.55 -0.38
CA THR A 42 -2.45 14.97 -0.13
C THR A 42 -1.20 15.76 0.29
N SER A 43 -0.33 15.14 1.08
CA SER A 43 0.84 15.77 1.71
C SER A 43 2.17 15.37 1.06
N GLY A 44 2.15 14.44 0.10
CA GLY A 44 3.34 13.97 -0.63
C GLY A 44 3.97 12.72 -0.01
N ALA A 45 4.87 12.09 -0.77
CA ALA A 45 5.54 10.84 -0.39
C ALA A 45 6.39 10.96 0.89
N ASP A 46 6.89 12.17 1.17
CA ASP A 46 7.72 12.51 2.35
C ASP A 46 6.90 12.76 3.64
N ALA A 47 5.56 12.66 3.60
CA ALA A 47 4.70 13.05 4.74
C ALA A 47 5.02 12.36 6.07
N TYR A 48 5.75 11.24 6.05
CA TYR A 48 6.16 10.49 7.24
C TYR A 48 7.67 10.41 7.45
N GLY A 49 8.49 10.96 6.55
CA GLY A 49 9.94 10.92 6.60
C GLY A 49 10.59 10.99 5.22
N ASP A 50 11.91 11.26 5.22
CA ASP A 50 12.75 11.50 4.03
C ASP A 50 12.95 10.24 3.15
N GLU A 51 12.76 9.06 3.72
CA GLU A 51 12.81 7.80 2.97
C GLU A 51 11.49 7.52 2.26
N ALA A 52 11.58 7.16 0.98
CA ALA A 52 10.40 6.88 0.16
C ALA A 52 9.54 5.73 0.74
N PRO A 53 8.21 5.87 0.71
CA PRO A 53 7.31 4.81 1.12
C PRO A 53 7.37 3.65 0.11
N VAL A 54 7.39 2.43 0.64
CA VAL A 54 7.34 1.21 -0.18
C VAL A 54 5.98 0.56 -0.01
N PHE A 55 5.34 0.28 -1.13
CA PHE A 55 4.06 -0.42 -1.19
C PHE A 55 4.24 -1.79 -1.83
N GLY A 56 3.45 -2.75 -1.36
CA GLY A 56 3.39 -4.08 -1.93
C GLY A 56 1.97 -4.56 -2.06
N ARG A 57 1.69 -5.28 -3.15
CA ARG A 57 0.43 -6.00 -3.36
C ARG A 57 0.72 -7.47 -3.67
N LEU A 58 -0.08 -8.35 -3.10
CA LEU A 58 -0.16 -9.74 -3.48
C LEU A 58 -1.28 -9.86 -4.51
N GLU A 59 -0.94 -10.24 -5.73
CA GLU A 59 -1.93 -10.48 -6.79
C GLU A 59 -1.84 -11.92 -7.27
N ARG A 60 -3.00 -12.56 -7.35
CA ARG A 60 -3.15 -13.92 -7.87
C ARG A 60 -4.37 -13.95 -8.75
N ASP A 61 -4.23 -14.54 -9.94
CA ASP A 61 -5.32 -14.60 -10.93
C ASP A 61 -5.90 -13.22 -11.29
N GLY A 62 -5.10 -12.15 -11.18
CA GLY A 62 -5.54 -10.78 -11.42
C GLY A 62 -6.32 -10.13 -10.26
N GLU A 63 -6.49 -10.82 -9.14
CA GLU A 63 -7.15 -10.29 -7.94
C GLU A 63 -6.13 -9.96 -6.84
N VAL A 64 -6.32 -8.81 -6.19
CA VAL A 64 -5.50 -8.42 -5.03
C VAL A 64 -6.01 -9.14 -3.78
N HIS A 65 -5.10 -9.88 -3.14
CA HIS A 65 -5.40 -10.72 -1.99
C HIS A 65 -4.86 -10.14 -0.67
N ALA A 66 -3.80 -9.35 -0.76
CA ALA A 66 -3.16 -8.71 0.38
C ALA A 66 -2.40 -7.47 -0.06
N THR A 67 -2.19 -6.54 0.87
CA THR A 67 -1.42 -5.32 0.65
C THR A 67 -0.55 -5.04 1.85
N PHE A 68 0.66 -4.53 1.61
CA PHE A 68 1.45 -3.91 2.65
C PHE A 68 1.91 -2.52 2.25
N PHE A 69 2.21 -1.70 3.25
CA PHE A 69 3.01 -0.51 3.07
C PHE A 69 4.04 -0.39 4.19
N ARG A 70 5.12 0.32 3.89
CA ARG A 70 6.10 0.77 4.86
C ARG A 70 6.41 2.23 4.55
N THR A 71 6.19 3.09 5.54
CA THR A 71 6.50 4.53 5.48
C THR A 71 7.56 4.80 6.55
N PRO A 72 8.87 4.67 6.24
CA PRO A 72 9.91 4.85 7.24
C PRO A 72 9.78 6.24 7.90
N PRO A 73 10.00 6.34 9.24
CA PRO A 73 10.56 5.33 10.14
C PRO A 73 9.54 4.30 10.67
N HIS A 74 8.28 4.32 10.22
CA HIS A 74 7.23 3.46 10.73
C HIS A 74 7.40 2.00 10.29
N ARG A 75 6.85 1.09 11.10
CA ARG A 75 6.87 -0.36 10.83
C ARG A 75 5.98 -0.70 9.64
N LEU A 76 6.29 -1.83 9.01
CA LEU A 76 5.47 -2.41 7.95
C LEU A 76 4.06 -2.74 8.47
N ASN A 77 3.05 -2.33 7.72
CA ASN A 77 1.65 -2.68 7.94
C ASN A 77 1.19 -3.58 6.78
N LEU A 78 0.57 -4.71 7.09
CA LEU A 78 0.12 -5.73 6.14
C LEU A 78 -1.35 -6.07 6.45
N THR A 79 -2.19 -6.17 5.43
CA THR A 79 -3.57 -6.67 5.52
C THR A 79 -3.95 -7.53 4.34
#